data_AF-E9FX70-F1
#
_entry.id   AF-E9FX70-F1
#
_cell.length_a   1.000
_cell.length_b   1.000
_cell.length_c   1.000
_cell.angle_alpha   90.00
_cell.angle_beta   90.00
_cell.angle_gamma   90.00
#
_symmetry.space_group_name_H-M   'P 1'
#
loop_
_entity.id
_entity.type
_entity.pdbx_description
1 polymer ?
#
loop_
_entity_poly.entity_id
_entity_poly.type
_entity_poly.pdbx_seq_one_letter_code
_entity_poly.pdbx_strand_id
1 'polypeptide(L)'
;MSFKNFCTQNVPEKKDQTENILTVPNVLTVGRMVMCPFLGYLVIQNDYSMAFNLFVVAGITDLLDGWIARTFPSQASLAGSFLDPLADKLLLGTLFISLTYSGLIPLPLTLLIVARDALLVAAGFYIRYISLEQPRTLSRYFDPSLATAQLAPTNISKFNTAIQLLLVASSLAVPAFNLDESVLPFLWYVTGTTTVLSGLSYVFAKNTYRIITRSRVK
;
A
#
# COMPACT_ATOMS: atom_id res chain seq x y z
N MET A 1 -46.98 -9.00 41.60
CA MET A 1 -45.76 -9.78 41.27
C MET A 1 -45.66 -9.85 39.74
N SER A 2 -45.14 -8.81 39.10
CA SER A 2 -43.72 -8.59 38.74
C SER A 2 -43.25 -9.48 37.57
N PHE A 3 -43.37 -8.94 36.35
CA PHE A 3 -42.79 -9.49 35.11
C PHE A 3 -42.19 -8.32 34.30
N LYS A 4 -41.33 -7.52 34.92
CA LYS A 4 -40.73 -6.31 34.31
C LYS A 4 -39.20 -6.24 34.37
N ASN A 5 -38.50 -7.36 34.63
CA ASN A 5 -37.06 -7.34 34.91
C ASN A 5 -36.22 -8.22 33.96
N PHE A 6 -36.30 -8.03 32.64
CA PHE A 6 -35.38 -8.72 31.71
C PHE A 6 -34.81 -7.85 30.58
N CYS A 7 -34.87 -6.52 30.70
CA CYS A 7 -34.28 -5.59 29.75
C CYS A 7 -33.29 -4.64 30.42
N THR A 8 -32.22 -5.19 30.98
CA THR A 8 -30.95 -4.47 31.21
C THR A 8 -29.80 -5.46 31.06
N GLN A 9 -29.67 -6.08 29.89
CA GLN A 9 -28.36 -6.59 29.48
C GLN A 9 -27.52 -5.36 29.13
N ASN A 10 -26.49 -5.14 29.95
CA ASN A 10 -25.44 -4.17 29.73
C ASN A 10 -24.99 -4.24 28.26
N VAL A 11 -25.35 -3.23 27.47
CA VAL A 11 -24.65 -2.95 26.22
C VAL A 11 -23.20 -2.76 26.64
N PRO A 12 -22.24 -3.55 26.13
CA PRO A 12 -20.84 -3.33 26.47
C PRO A 12 -20.53 -1.89 26.10
N GLU A 13 -20.15 -1.11 27.12
CA GLU A 13 -19.69 0.25 27.00
C GLU A 13 -18.68 0.28 25.84
N LYS A 14 -18.96 1.07 24.81
CA LYS A 14 -18.08 1.22 23.66
C LYS A 14 -16.83 1.89 24.19
N LYS A 15 -15.86 1.07 24.61
CA LYS A 15 -14.58 1.54 25.10
C LYS A 15 -13.97 2.29 23.92
N ASP A 16 -13.98 3.61 23.97
CA ASP A 16 -13.16 4.47 23.12
C ASP A 16 -11.71 4.14 23.48
N GLN A 17 -11.23 2.99 22.98
CA GLN A 17 -9.83 2.68 22.90
C GLN A 17 -9.28 3.62 21.84
N THR A 18 -8.87 4.79 22.29
CA THR A 18 -8.01 5.68 21.53
C THR A 18 -6.77 4.86 21.16
N GLU A 19 -6.76 4.35 19.93
CA GLU A 19 -5.60 3.66 19.38
C GLU A 19 -4.41 4.60 19.46
N ASN A 20 -3.26 4.07 19.87
CA ASN A 20 -2.05 4.87 19.83
C ASN A 20 -1.61 5.01 18.37
N ILE A 21 -1.91 6.17 17.78
CA ILE A 21 -1.56 6.49 16.38
C ILE A 21 -0.05 6.77 16.26
N LEU A 22 0.61 7.12 17.36
CA LEU A 22 2.02 7.53 17.38
C LEU A 22 2.92 6.35 17.73
N THR A 23 3.02 5.40 16.80
CA THR A 23 3.93 4.26 16.87
C THR A 23 5.18 4.49 16.02
N VAL A 24 6.27 3.80 16.33
CA VAL A 24 7.51 3.90 15.55
C VAL A 24 7.28 3.55 14.06
N PRO A 25 6.54 2.48 13.73
CA PRO A 25 6.17 2.18 12.34
C PRO A 25 5.47 3.35 11.62
N ASN A 26 4.44 3.94 12.26
CA ASN A 26 3.67 5.02 11.62
C ASN A 26 4.53 6.25 11.33
N VAL A 27 5.47 6.60 12.22
CA VAL A 27 6.39 7.72 12.01
C VAL A 27 7.32 7.44 10.82
N LEU A 28 7.82 6.21 10.70
CA LEU A 28 8.65 5.80 9.56
C LEU A 28 7.86 5.87 8.24
N THR A 29 6.64 5.36 8.22
CA THR A 29 5.75 5.41 7.04
C THR A 29 5.41 6.84 6.63
N VAL A 30 5.14 7.74 7.58
CA VAL A 30 4.91 9.16 7.29
C VAL A 30 6.20 9.83 6.78
N GLY A 31 7.34 9.50 7.39
CA GLY A 31 8.66 9.94 6.90
C GLY A 31 8.87 9.56 5.44
N ARG A 32 8.57 8.30 5.07
CA ARG A 32 8.64 7.82 3.67
C ARG A 32 7.75 8.64 2.74
N MET A 33 6.49 8.89 3.11
CA MET A 33 5.57 9.71 2.30
C MET A 33 6.10 11.12 2.04
N VAL A 34 6.74 11.74 3.04
CA VAL A 34 7.36 13.07 2.89
C VAL A 34 8.64 13.01 2.06
N MET A 35 9.40 11.91 2.12
CA MET A 35 10.59 11.70 1.31
C MET A 35 10.28 11.42 -0.16
N CYS A 36 9.11 10.85 -0.50
CA CYS A 36 8.71 10.56 -1.88
C CYS A 36 8.87 11.73 -2.88
N PRO A 37 8.30 12.94 -2.64
CA PRO A 37 8.46 14.07 -3.56
C PRO A 37 9.91 14.54 -3.67
N PHE A 38 10.68 14.45 -2.57
CA PHE A 38 12.11 14.77 -2.60
C PHE A 38 12.90 13.78 -3.46
N LEU A 39 12.55 12.49 -3.39
CA LEU A 39 13.14 11.45 -4.23
C LEU A 39 12.81 11.69 -5.71
N GLY A 40 11.55 12.02 -6.03
CA GLY A 40 11.16 12.42 -7.39
C GLY A 40 11.92 13.65 -7.89
N TYR A 41 12.17 14.63 -7.02
CA TYR A 41 12.99 15.80 -7.35
C TYR A 41 14.43 15.43 -7.70
N LEU A 42 15.08 14.57 -6.91
CA LEU A 42 16.45 14.10 -7.19
C LEU A 42 16.57 13.41 -8.55
N VAL A 43 15.58 12.58 -8.90
CA VAL A 43 15.52 11.91 -10.20
C VAL A 43 15.44 12.93 -11.35
N ILE A 44 14.56 13.94 -11.22
CA ILE A 44 14.42 14.99 -12.24
C ILE A 44 15.70 15.80 -12.39
N GLN A 45 16.44 16.02 -11.30
CA GLN A 45 17.73 16.72 -11.32
C GLN A 45 18.89 15.85 -11.83
N ASN A 46 18.62 14.61 -12.25
CA ASN A 46 19.60 13.61 -12.68
C ASN A 46 20.61 13.19 -11.58
N ASP A 47 20.30 13.42 -10.30
CA ASP A 47 21.09 12.92 -9.17
C ASP A 47 20.66 11.48 -8.82
N TYR A 48 20.96 10.56 -9.74
CA TYR A 48 20.54 9.17 -9.63
C TYR A 48 21.24 8.43 -8.50
N SER A 49 22.48 8.80 -8.16
CA SER A 49 23.22 8.18 -7.06
C SER A 49 22.57 8.49 -5.71
N MET A 50 22.18 9.74 -5.47
CA MET A 50 21.47 10.10 -4.24
C MET A 50 20.05 9.53 -4.23
N ALA A 51 19.35 9.55 -5.36
CA ALA A 51 18.02 8.96 -5.49
C ALA A 51 18.02 7.44 -5.22
N PHE A 52 19.01 6.70 -5.74
CA PHE A 52 19.18 5.26 -5.50
C PHE A 52 19.44 4.97 -4.03
N ASN A 53 20.36 5.70 -3.38
CA ASN A 53 20.65 5.52 -1.96
C ASN A 53 19.41 5.81 -1.09
N LEU A 54 18.67 6.88 -1.39
CA LEU A 54 17.46 7.23 -0.67
C LEU A 54 16.35 6.19 -0.88
N PHE A 55 16.21 5.66 -2.10
CA PHE A 55 15.30 4.56 -2.41
C PHE A 55 15.63 3.30 -1.61
N VAL A 56 16.91 2.92 -1.52
CA VAL A 56 17.37 1.78 -0.70
C VAL A 56 17.06 2.01 0.78
N VAL A 57 17.34 3.21 1.30
CA VAL A 57 17.01 3.56 2.69
C VAL A 57 15.50 3.47 2.93
N ALA A 58 14.68 4.00 2.03
CA ALA A 58 13.22 3.92 2.12
C ALA A 58 12.73 2.46 2.14
N GLY A 59 13.28 1.61 1.27
CA GLY A 59 12.97 0.17 1.26
C GLY A 59 13.38 -0.55 2.55
N ILE A 60 14.56 -0.21 3.10
CA ILE A 60 14.98 -0.78 4.39
C ILE A 60 14.04 -0.32 5.52
N THR A 61 13.62 0.95 5.53
CA THR A 61 12.69 1.44 6.56
C THR A 61 11.32 0.75 6.51
N ASP A 62 10.82 0.40 5.33
CA ASP A 62 9.59 -0.40 5.15
C ASP A 62 9.73 -1.83 5.70
N LEU A 63 10.87 -2.46 5.45
CA LEU A 63 11.11 -3.78 6.01
C LEU A 63 11.22 -3.74 7.54
N LEU A 64 11.83 -2.68 8.07
CA LEU A 64 11.98 -2.47 9.50
C LEU A 64 10.64 -2.16 10.19
N ASP A 65 9.82 -1.27 9.65
CA ASP A 65 8.52 -0.95 10.25
C ASP A 65 7.57 -2.16 10.24
N GLY A 66 7.54 -2.93 9.14
CA GLY A 66 6.80 -4.18 9.04
C GLY A 66 7.34 -5.27 9.97
N TRP A 67 8.65 -5.32 10.20
CA TRP A 67 9.26 -6.25 11.16
C TRP A 67 8.95 -5.87 12.62
N ILE A 68 9.04 -4.58 12.96
CA ILE A 68 8.71 -4.04 14.29
C ILE A 68 7.24 -4.30 14.60
N ALA A 69 6.32 -4.03 13.66
CA ALA A 69 4.90 -4.26 13.86
C ALA A 69 4.54 -5.74 14.08
N ARG A 70 5.28 -6.67 13.46
CA ARG A 70 5.09 -8.12 13.67
C ARG A 70 5.70 -8.63 14.96
N THR A 71 6.83 -8.06 15.37
CA THR A 71 7.60 -8.51 16.54
C THR A 71 7.05 -7.91 17.84
N PHE A 72 6.54 -6.68 17.79
CA PHE A 72 5.99 -5.96 18.93
C PHE A 72 4.51 -5.62 18.69
N PRO A 73 3.58 -6.49 19.14
CA PRO A 73 2.14 -6.25 18.99
C PRO A 73 1.67 -4.93 19.60
N SER A 74 2.40 -4.37 20.58
CA SER A 74 2.12 -3.07 21.18
C SER A 74 2.44 -1.87 20.26
N GLN A 75 3.21 -2.08 19.19
CA GLN A 75 3.59 -1.08 18.20
C GLN A 75 2.81 -1.24 16.89
N ALA A 76 2.06 -2.34 16.74
CA ALA A 76 1.11 -2.49 15.65
C ALA A 76 -0.03 -1.48 15.84
N SER A 77 -0.30 -0.69 14.81
CA SER A 77 -1.38 0.31 14.80
C SER A 77 -2.28 0.04 13.60
N LEU A 78 -3.60 0.16 13.76
CA LEU A 78 -4.48 0.04 12.61
C LEU A 78 -4.24 1.17 11.61
N ALA A 79 -3.83 2.37 12.06
CA ALA A 79 -3.44 3.44 11.15
C ALA A 79 -2.27 3.04 10.23
N GLY A 80 -1.22 2.41 10.79
CA GLY A 80 -0.08 1.89 10.04
C GLY A 80 -0.49 0.90 8.95
N SER A 81 -1.38 -0.03 9.28
CA SER A 81 -1.87 -1.02 8.30
C SER A 81 -2.53 -0.42 7.05
N PHE A 82 -2.98 0.84 7.11
CA PHE A 82 -3.51 1.60 5.97
C PHE A 82 -2.47 2.53 5.35
N LEU A 83 -1.63 3.15 6.17
CA LEU A 83 -0.60 4.07 5.70
C LEU A 83 0.50 3.33 4.94
N ASP A 84 0.86 2.10 5.32
CA ASP A 84 1.96 1.38 4.67
C ASP A 84 1.65 1.08 3.19
N PRO A 85 0.51 0.46 2.82
CA PRO A 85 0.19 0.23 1.41
C PRO A 85 0.01 1.53 0.61
N LEU A 86 -0.42 2.62 1.27
CA LEU A 86 -0.54 3.92 0.61
C LEU A 86 0.82 4.54 0.33
N ALA A 87 1.71 4.55 1.33
CA ALA A 87 3.06 5.07 1.22
C ALA A 87 3.85 4.32 0.14
N ASP A 88 3.73 3.00 0.06
CA ASP A 88 4.39 2.18 -0.96
C ASP A 88 3.94 2.55 -2.38
N LYS A 89 2.63 2.76 -2.56
CA LYS A 89 2.07 3.17 -3.85
C LYS A 89 2.43 4.61 -4.22
N LEU A 90 2.54 5.50 -3.23
CA LEU A 90 3.04 6.85 -3.45
C LEU A 90 4.52 6.87 -3.83
N LEU A 91 5.35 6.05 -3.17
CA LEU A 91 6.77 5.91 -3.47
C LEU A 91 7.00 5.42 -4.89
N LEU A 92 6.41 4.26 -5.24
CA LEU A 92 6.52 3.71 -6.59
C LEU A 92 5.91 4.63 -7.64
N GLY A 93 4.72 5.18 -7.38
CA GLY A 93 4.05 6.09 -8.31
C GLY A 93 4.88 7.34 -8.62
N THR A 94 5.45 7.97 -7.58
CA THR A 94 6.33 9.14 -7.76
C THR A 94 7.56 8.79 -8.57
N LEU A 95 8.20 7.65 -8.26
CA LEU A 95 9.38 7.17 -8.97
C LEU A 95 9.12 6.85 -10.43
N PHE A 96 8.04 6.15 -10.75
CA PHE A 96 7.66 5.87 -12.14
C PHE A 96 7.42 7.16 -12.94
N ILE A 97 6.72 8.14 -12.35
CA ILE A 97 6.46 9.42 -13.00
C ILE A 97 7.76 10.18 -13.24
N SER A 98 8.63 10.30 -12.22
CA SER A 98 9.91 11.03 -12.35
C SER A 98 10.89 10.34 -13.30
N LEU A 99 10.95 9.01 -13.27
CA LEU A 99 11.80 8.23 -14.18
C LEU A 99 11.32 8.31 -15.63
N THR A 100 10.00 8.33 -15.86
CA THR A 100 9.44 8.59 -17.19
C THR A 100 9.73 10.00 -17.67
N TYR A 101 9.62 11.00 -16.79
CA TYR A 101 10.00 12.37 -17.12
C TYR A 101 11.47 12.47 -17.54
N SER A 102 12.33 11.69 -16.89
CA SER A 102 13.77 11.62 -17.19
C SER A 102 14.11 10.73 -18.39
N GLY A 103 13.11 10.16 -19.07
CA GLY A 103 13.29 9.32 -20.26
C GLY A 103 13.74 7.87 -19.99
N LEU A 104 13.89 7.46 -18.73
CA LEU A 104 14.37 6.13 -18.35
C LEU A 104 13.30 5.05 -18.37
N ILE A 105 12.02 5.42 -18.37
CA ILE A 105 10.90 4.49 -18.45
C ILE A 105 9.89 5.00 -19.49
N PRO A 106 9.45 4.18 -20.46
CA PRO A 106 8.51 4.60 -21.48
C PRO A 106 7.13 4.94 -20.87
N LEU A 107 6.55 6.05 -21.32
CA LEU A 107 5.26 6.56 -20.83
C LEU A 107 4.12 5.51 -20.82
N PRO A 108 3.95 4.65 -21.86
CA PRO A 108 2.90 3.64 -21.85
C PRO A 108 3.01 2.66 -20.69
N LEU A 109 4.24 2.29 -20.28
CA LEU A 109 4.47 1.38 -19.15
C LEU A 109 4.09 2.04 -17.83
N THR A 110 4.50 3.29 -17.63
CA THR A 110 4.16 4.06 -16.43
C THR A 110 2.65 4.28 -16.31
N LEU A 111 1.97 4.65 -17.40
CA LEU A 111 0.51 4.79 -17.39
C LEU A 111 -0.18 3.48 -17.03
N LEU A 112 0.27 2.36 -17.57
CA LEU A 112 -0.28 1.04 -17.29
C LEU A 112 -0.14 0.66 -15.81
N ILE A 113 1.04 0.88 -15.24
CA ILE A 113 1.34 0.57 -13.83
C ILE A 113 0.54 1.48 -12.89
N VAL A 114 0.61 2.80 -13.11
CA VAL A 114 -0.08 3.79 -12.26
C VAL A 114 -1.59 3.62 -12.33
N ALA A 115 -2.16 3.39 -13.51
CA ALA A 115 -3.60 3.15 -13.65
C ALA A 115 -4.03 1.89 -12.90
N ARG A 116 -3.30 0.78 -13.04
CA ARG A 116 -3.60 -0.47 -12.33
C ARG A 116 -3.53 -0.27 -10.82
N ASP A 117 -2.48 0.39 -10.34
CA ASP A 117 -2.28 0.60 -8.90
C ASP A 117 -3.31 1.56 -8.30
N ALA A 118 -3.66 2.62 -9.02
CA ALA A 118 -4.74 3.52 -8.65
C ALA A 118 -6.09 2.78 -8.57
N LEU A 119 -6.37 1.88 -9.52
CA LEU A 119 -7.57 1.04 -9.47
C LEU A 119 -7.60 0.12 -8.24
N LEU A 120 -6.48 -0.48 -7.86
CA LEU A 120 -6.42 -1.30 -6.65
C LEU A 120 -6.60 -0.50 -5.37
N VAL A 121 -5.96 0.67 -5.27
CA VAL A 121 -6.10 1.59 -4.14
C VAL A 121 -7.55 2.05 -4.05
N ALA A 122 -8.16 2.48 -5.16
CA ALA A 122 -9.56 2.89 -5.22
C ALA A 122 -10.52 1.76 -4.86
N ALA A 123 -10.27 0.54 -5.34
CA ALA A 123 -11.08 -0.64 -4.98
C ALA A 123 -10.99 -0.94 -3.47
N GLY A 124 -9.79 -0.85 -2.87
CA GLY A 124 -9.60 -1.00 -1.43
C GLY A 124 -10.37 0.06 -0.63
N PHE A 125 -10.28 1.33 -1.03
CA PHE A 125 -11.04 2.42 -0.42
C PHE A 125 -12.56 2.25 -0.58
N TYR A 126 -13.02 1.82 -1.76
CA TYR A 126 -14.43 1.59 -2.05
C TYR A 126 -15.03 0.47 -1.18
N ILE A 127 -14.32 -0.67 -1.07
CA ILE A 127 -14.73 -1.80 -0.23
C ILE A 127 -14.80 -1.38 1.24
N ARG A 128 -13.82 -0.58 1.71
CA ARG A 128 -13.86 -0.02 3.07
C ARG A 128 -15.06 0.91 3.26
N TYR A 129 -15.31 1.82 2.32
CA TYR A 129 -16.43 2.76 2.40
C TYR A 129 -17.78 2.05 2.55
N ILE A 130 -17.96 0.90 1.89
CA ILE A 130 -19.18 0.10 1.97
C ILE A 130 -19.26 -0.74 3.26
N SER A 131 -18.12 -1.17 3.81
CA SER A 131 -18.05 -2.01 5.01
C SER A 131 -18.29 -1.25 6.32
N LEU A 132 -18.39 0.08 6.29
CA LEU A 132 -18.66 0.93 7.46
C LEU A 132 -20.16 0.89 7.86
N GLU A 133 -20.45 0.51 9.11
CA GLU A 133 -21.78 0.60 9.72
C GLU A 133 -22.22 2.08 9.87
N GLN A 134 -23.49 2.38 9.56
CA GLN A 134 -24.05 3.74 9.64
C GLN A 134 -24.01 4.30 11.09
N PRO A 135 -23.85 5.62 11.34
CA PRO A 135 -23.75 6.76 10.42
C PRO A 135 -22.36 6.96 9.81
N ARG A 136 -22.34 7.49 8.57
CA ARG A 136 -21.13 7.76 7.79
C ARG A 136 -20.60 9.17 8.05
N THR A 137 -19.68 9.31 9.00
CA THR A 137 -18.96 10.57 9.26
C THR A 137 -17.52 10.47 8.76
N LEU A 138 -16.91 11.58 8.30
CA LEU A 138 -15.50 11.61 7.86
C LEU A 138 -14.54 11.16 8.97
N SER A 139 -14.86 11.49 10.22
CA SER A 139 -14.16 10.99 11.40
C SER A 139 -14.19 9.46 11.52
N ARG A 140 -15.28 8.80 11.08
CA ARG A 140 -15.40 7.33 11.07
C ARG A 140 -14.77 6.65 9.85
N TYR A 141 -14.66 7.37 8.74
CA TYR A 141 -13.94 6.89 7.56
C TYR A 141 -12.43 6.76 7.85
N PHE A 142 -11.91 7.74 8.61
CA PHE A 142 -10.57 7.69 9.19
C PHE A 142 -10.53 6.98 10.56
N ASP A 143 -11.65 6.50 11.12
CA ASP A 143 -11.64 5.65 12.32
C ASP A 143 -10.96 4.32 11.96
N PRO A 144 -9.83 3.98 12.60
CA PRO A 144 -9.05 2.80 12.25
C PRO A 144 -9.69 1.48 12.69
N SER A 145 -10.67 1.50 13.61
CA SER A 145 -11.18 0.31 14.34
C SER A 145 -12.09 -0.66 13.56
N LEU A 146 -12.40 -0.38 12.29
CA LEU A 146 -13.39 -1.14 11.49
C LEU A 146 -12.78 -1.78 10.23
N ALA A 147 -11.62 -2.41 10.36
CA ALA A 147 -10.97 -3.12 9.24
C ALA A 147 -11.63 -4.49 8.95
N THR A 148 -12.85 -4.49 8.41
CA THR A 148 -13.65 -5.72 8.20
C THR A 148 -13.43 -6.40 6.84
N ALA A 149 -12.61 -5.83 5.95
CA ALA A 149 -12.36 -6.41 4.63
C ALA A 149 -10.88 -6.29 4.23
N GLN A 150 -10.13 -7.38 4.40
CA GLN A 150 -8.83 -7.55 3.73
C GLN A 150 -9.09 -8.12 2.34
N LEU A 151 -8.76 -7.33 1.30
CA LEU A 151 -8.58 -7.88 -0.04
C LEU A 151 -7.47 -8.92 0.06
N ALA A 152 -7.82 -10.21 0.05
CA ALA A 152 -6.84 -11.28 0.13
C ALA A 152 -5.83 -11.07 -1.02
N PRO A 153 -4.57 -10.69 -0.71
CA PRO A 153 -3.64 -10.33 -1.77
C PRO A 153 -3.31 -11.60 -2.54
N THR A 154 -3.70 -11.63 -3.81
CA THR A 154 -3.33 -12.74 -4.69
C THR A 154 -1.80 -12.76 -4.81
N ASN A 155 -1.19 -13.95 -4.75
CA ASN A 155 0.26 -14.10 -4.84
C ASN A 155 0.85 -13.48 -6.12
N ILE A 156 0.03 -13.41 -7.18
CA ILE A 156 0.36 -12.77 -8.47
C ILE A 156 0.60 -11.25 -8.32
N SER A 157 -0.16 -10.56 -7.47
CA SER A 157 0.00 -9.11 -7.24
C SER A 157 1.30 -8.79 -6.50
N LYS A 158 1.71 -9.67 -5.56
CA LYS A 158 2.98 -9.53 -4.82
C LYS A 158 4.18 -9.69 -5.75
N PHE A 159 4.13 -10.70 -6.63
CA PHE A 159 5.18 -10.93 -7.61
C PHE A 159 5.33 -9.75 -8.59
N ASN A 160 4.21 -9.23 -9.10
CA ASN A 160 4.23 -8.05 -9.96
C ASN A 160 4.87 -6.82 -9.27
N THR A 161 4.52 -6.58 -8.01
CA THR A 161 5.08 -5.45 -7.25
C THR A 161 6.58 -5.62 -7.01
N ALA A 162 7.07 -6.85 -6.77
CA ALA A 162 8.50 -7.13 -6.66
C ALA A 162 9.26 -6.85 -7.98
N ILE A 163 8.66 -7.20 -9.12
CA ILE A 163 9.23 -6.88 -10.44
C ILE A 163 9.25 -5.36 -10.67
N GLN A 164 8.20 -4.65 -10.28
CA GLN A 164 8.16 -3.18 -10.36
C GLN A 164 9.25 -2.52 -9.50
N LEU A 165 9.46 -3.02 -8.27
CA LEU A 165 10.56 -2.57 -7.41
C LEU A 165 11.93 -2.84 -8.05
N LEU A 166 12.12 -4.02 -8.66
CA LEU A 166 13.34 -4.34 -9.41
C LEU A 166 13.56 -3.43 -10.61
N LEU A 167 12.51 -3.11 -11.36
CA LEU A 167 12.58 -2.19 -12.48
C LEU A 167 13.00 -0.79 -12.02
N VAL A 168 12.39 -0.27 -10.95
CA VAL A 168 12.73 1.04 -10.39
C VAL A 168 14.17 1.06 -9.88
N ALA A 169 14.56 0.04 -9.11
CA ALA A 169 15.93 -0.10 -8.61
C ALA A 169 16.95 -0.12 -9.76
N SER A 170 16.67 -0.88 -10.82
CA SER A 170 17.55 -0.97 -12.00
C SER A 170 17.58 0.35 -12.78
N SER A 171 16.44 1.02 -12.94
CA SER A 171 16.33 2.31 -13.65
C SER A 171 17.09 3.42 -12.93
N LEU A 172 17.21 3.35 -11.60
CA LEU A 172 18.06 4.25 -10.81
C LEU A 172 19.53 3.82 -10.83
N ALA A 173 19.80 2.51 -10.72
CA ALA A 173 21.17 1.97 -10.64
C ALA A 173 21.97 2.13 -11.93
N VAL A 174 21.33 1.94 -13.10
CA VAL A 174 21.98 2.03 -14.41
C VAL A 174 22.70 3.38 -14.59
N PRO A 175 22.01 4.53 -14.49
CA PRO A 175 22.67 5.82 -14.58
C PRO A 175 23.52 6.15 -13.35
N ALA A 176 23.16 5.68 -12.15
CA ALA A 176 23.93 5.95 -10.92
C ALA A 176 25.32 5.32 -10.90
N PHE A 177 25.47 4.14 -11.50
CA PHE A 177 26.72 3.36 -11.52
C PHE A 177 27.32 3.20 -12.92
N ASN A 178 26.76 3.86 -13.94
CA ASN A 178 27.16 3.74 -15.35
C ASN A 178 27.14 2.28 -15.84
N LEU A 179 26.06 1.55 -15.53
CA LEU A 179 25.87 0.16 -15.99
C LEU A 179 25.32 0.12 -17.42
N ASP A 180 25.32 -1.07 -18.01
CA ASP A 180 24.74 -1.28 -19.35
C ASP A 180 23.22 -1.09 -19.36
N GLU A 181 22.74 -0.18 -20.21
CA GLU A 181 21.34 0.17 -20.39
C GLU A 181 20.52 -0.95 -21.07
N SER A 182 21.19 -1.92 -21.71
CA SER A 182 20.56 -3.01 -22.46
C SER A 182 19.61 -3.88 -21.62
N VAL A 183 19.76 -3.86 -20.29
CA VAL A 183 18.91 -4.60 -19.35
C VAL A 183 17.53 -3.94 -19.17
N LEU A 184 17.41 -2.62 -19.35
CA LEU A 184 16.17 -1.88 -19.08
C LEU A 184 15.01 -2.27 -20.01
N PRO A 185 15.18 -2.36 -21.34
CA PRO A 185 14.10 -2.77 -22.23
C PRO A 185 13.55 -4.16 -21.91
N PHE A 186 14.42 -5.10 -21.55
CA PHE A 186 14.00 -6.43 -21.12
C PHE A 186 13.11 -6.35 -19.86
N LEU A 187 13.54 -5.58 -18.85
CA LEU A 187 12.75 -5.35 -17.64
C LEU A 187 11.43 -4.63 -17.92
N TRP A 188 11.38 -3.71 -18.89
CA TRP A 188 10.12 -3.05 -19.30
C TRP A 188 9.10 -4.05 -19.81
N TYR A 189 9.49 -4.96 -20.70
CA TYR A 189 8.59 -5.98 -21.24
C TYR A 189 8.16 -6.98 -20.17
N VAL A 190 9.07 -7.43 -19.30
CA VAL A 190 8.73 -8.32 -18.19
C VAL A 190 7.76 -7.65 -17.21
N THR A 191 7.99 -6.38 -16.86
CA THR A 191 7.12 -5.63 -15.95
C THR A 191 5.75 -5.36 -16.57
N GLY A 192 5.71 -4.96 -17.84
CA GLY A 192 4.46 -4.71 -18.56
C GLY A 192 3.61 -5.96 -18.67
N THR A 193 4.21 -7.09 -19.08
CA THR A 193 3.51 -8.38 -19.20
C THR A 193 2.99 -8.86 -17.86
N THR A 194 3.80 -8.83 -16.80
CA THR A 194 3.36 -9.24 -15.45
C THR A 194 2.30 -8.32 -14.87
N THR A 195 2.32 -7.02 -15.19
CA THR A 195 1.29 -6.09 -14.74
C THR A 195 -0.05 -6.35 -15.44
N VAL A 196 -0.04 -6.60 -16.75
CA VAL A 196 -1.24 -7.01 -17.51
C VAL A 196 -1.79 -8.33 -16.96
N LEU A 197 -0.94 -9.34 -16.79
CA LEU A 197 -1.34 -10.64 -16.25
C LEU A 197 -1.93 -10.52 -14.83
N SER A 198 -1.34 -9.66 -13.99
CA SER A 198 -1.88 -9.37 -12.65
C SER A 198 -3.24 -8.69 -12.72
N GLY A 199 -3.43 -7.71 -13.61
CA GLY A 199 -4.70 -7.04 -13.83
C GLY A 199 -5.79 -8.01 -14.31
N LEU A 200 -5.48 -8.83 -15.31
CA LEU A 200 -6.41 -9.85 -15.82
C LEU A 200 -6.75 -10.89 -14.76
N SER A 201 -5.77 -11.36 -13.99
CA SER A 201 -6.02 -12.29 -12.88
C SER A 201 -7.02 -11.72 -11.88
N TYR A 202 -6.99 -10.41 -11.63
CA TYR A 202 -7.94 -9.76 -10.72
C TYR A 202 -9.36 -9.73 -11.29
N VAL A 203 -9.51 -9.46 -12.59
CA VAL A 203 -10.81 -9.45 -13.29
C VAL A 203 -11.39 -10.87 -13.41
N PHE A 204 -10.56 -11.88 -13.66
CA PHE A 204 -11.02 -13.27 -13.87
C PHE A 204 -11.12 -14.09 -12.57
N ALA A 205 -10.55 -13.63 -11.45
CA ALA A 205 -10.69 -14.29 -10.16
C ALA A 205 -12.12 -14.13 -9.62
N LYS A 206 -13.02 -15.03 -10.03
CA LYS A 206 -14.43 -15.10 -9.63
C LYS A 206 -14.68 -15.35 -8.12
N ASN A 207 -13.66 -15.47 -7.27
CA ASN A 207 -13.80 -15.90 -5.86
C ASN A 207 -13.07 -15.04 -4.81
N THR A 208 -12.72 -13.78 -5.11
CA THR A 208 -11.84 -12.98 -4.23
C THR A 208 -12.56 -12.27 -3.06
N TYR A 209 -13.89 -12.42 -2.92
CA TYR A 209 -14.63 -11.89 -1.78
C TYR A 209 -15.09 -13.02 -0.85
N ARG A 210 -14.29 -13.33 0.18
CA ARG A 210 -14.80 -14.02 1.36
C ARG A 210 -15.48 -12.97 2.26
N ILE A 211 -16.79 -12.84 2.13
CA ILE A 211 -17.60 -12.14 3.14
C ILE A 211 -17.48 -12.97 4.42
N ILE A 212 -16.82 -12.42 5.44
CA ILE A 212 -16.83 -13.00 6.78
C ILE A 212 -18.23 -12.78 7.35
N THR A 213 -19.17 -13.66 7.02
CA THR A 213 -20.45 -13.73 7.72
C THR A 213 -20.14 -14.19 9.13
N ARG A 214 -20.20 -13.27 10.11
CA ARG A 214 -20.13 -13.59 11.53
C ARG A 214 -21.19 -14.65 11.81
N SER A 215 -20.79 -15.88 12.11
CA SER A 215 -21.73 -16.93 12.48
C SER A 215 -22.46 -16.48 13.74
N ARG A 216 -23.79 -16.34 13.62
CA ARG A 216 -24.66 -16.13 14.76
C ARG A 216 -24.59 -17.43 15.58
N VAL A 217 -23.81 -17.43 16.66
CA VAL A 217 -23.88 -18.47 17.68
C VAL A 217 -25.31 -18.43 18.23
N LYS A 218 -26.03 -19.54 18.07
CA LYS A 218 -27.35 -19.76 18.66
C LYS A 218 -27.21 -20.01 20.16
#